data_AF-A0A657B6X4-F1
#
_entry.id   AF-A0A657B6X4-F1
#
_cell.length_a   1.000
_cell.length_b   1.000
_cell.length_c   1.000
_cell.angle_alpha   90.00
_cell.angle_beta   90.00
_cell.angle_gamma   90.00
#
_symmetry.space_group_name_H-M   'P 1'
#
loop_
_entity.id
_entity.type
_entity.pdbx_description
1 polymer ?
#
loop_
_entity_poly.entity_id
_entity_poly.type
_entity_poly.pdbx_seq_one_letter_code
_entity_poly.pdbx_strand_id
1 'polypeptide(L)'
;MKNAFLNSMVTRLPVFLAIAFITTACKIVIDDGNTVKKDDTGSDTASCSGTSDGVKWEALLAENCPNLSDYNLFADPTDPTSGPNSGGLPYDLTTALFTDYSSKYRYVFIPEGEQASYSQTEALDFPVGTVIVKTFAMPENTAFRDGAVRVIETRLLIHRADGWVGRPYVWFDTEGNPTNDARLAITGGKLDLTTTHEGAAMDIEYAVPSVTQCTACHNIVPLVDPGPERPPIAKVIGPKARYLNKDYDYGDVIENQLTHWSNVGKLVGVPADFNAIEKAPEFSDLTDVSAMSDADVAIAAKGYLDINCAHCHRANLGLPQSYGGA
;
A
#
# COMPACT_ATOMS: atom_id res chain seq x y z
N MET A 1 -24.54 33.54 66.19
CA MET A 1 -25.42 34.72 66.09
C MET A 1 -25.86 34.89 64.64
N LYS A 2 -27.18 34.82 64.43
CA LYS A 2 -28.01 35.44 63.37
C LYS A 2 -27.87 35.04 61.88
N ASN A 3 -29.07 34.75 61.34
CA ASN A 3 -29.60 34.82 59.95
C ASN A 3 -29.61 33.48 59.19
N ALA A 4 -30.72 32.74 59.05
CA ALA A 4 -32.05 33.00 58.46
C ALA A 4 -32.02 33.26 56.94
N PHE A 5 -32.53 32.34 56.12
CA PHE A 5 -33.75 32.49 55.30
C PHE A 5 -34.11 31.20 54.52
N LEU A 6 -35.42 30.99 54.38
CA LEU A 6 -36.15 29.84 53.84
C LEU A 6 -35.79 29.49 52.39
N ASN A 7 -35.76 28.19 52.07
CA ASN A 7 -35.77 27.66 50.71
C ASN A 7 -37.16 27.09 50.37
N SER A 8 -37.77 27.61 49.31
CA SER A 8 -39.05 27.17 48.74
C SER A 8 -38.81 25.97 47.83
N MET A 9 -39.44 24.82 48.15
CA MET A 9 -39.54 23.67 47.25
C MET A 9 -40.68 23.88 46.27
N VAL A 10 -40.36 23.96 44.97
CA VAL A 10 -41.32 23.86 43.87
C VAL A 10 -41.15 22.50 43.21
N THR A 11 -42.05 21.57 43.47
CA THR A 11 -42.17 20.29 42.77
C THR A 11 -42.86 20.52 41.42
N ARG A 12 -42.13 20.32 40.31
CA ARG A 12 -42.72 20.26 38.96
C ARG A 12 -42.88 18.81 38.54
N LEU A 13 -44.14 18.41 38.38
CA LEU A 13 -44.57 17.12 37.83
C LEU A 13 -44.55 17.22 36.29
N PRO A 14 -43.89 16.33 35.53
CA PRO A 14 -43.98 16.35 34.07
C PRO A 14 -45.25 15.62 33.61
N VAL A 15 -46.08 16.33 32.84
CA VAL A 15 -47.22 15.78 32.10
C VAL A 15 -46.67 15.05 30.88
N PHE A 16 -46.85 13.73 30.82
CA PHE A 16 -46.57 12.93 29.62
C PHE A 16 -47.73 13.06 28.63
N LEU A 17 -47.51 13.74 27.51
CA LEU A 17 -48.42 13.78 26.37
C LEU A 17 -47.99 12.68 25.39
N ALA A 18 -48.75 11.59 25.33
CA ALA A 18 -48.52 10.50 24.39
C ALA A 18 -48.98 10.92 22.98
N ILE A 19 -48.04 11.07 22.06
CA ILE A 19 -48.33 11.23 20.62
C ILE A 19 -48.16 9.86 19.96
N ALA A 20 -49.28 9.26 19.56
CA ALA A 20 -49.28 8.02 18.78
C ALA A 20 -48.94 8.36 17.31
N PHE A 21 -47.75 7.95 16.86
CA PHE A 21 -47.40 7.96 15.44
C PHE A 21 -47.96 6.70 14.76
N ILE A 22 -48.94 6.91 13.88
CA ILE A 22 -49.43 5.88 12.96
C ILE A 22 -48.43 5.82 11.80
N THR A 23 -47.59 4.78 11.76
CA THR A 23 -46.71 4.52 10.62
C THR A 23 -47.49 3.78 9.53
N THR A 24 -47.98 4.51 8.53
CA THR A 24 -48.44 3.92 7.27
C THR A 24 -47.20 3.54 6.44
N ALA A 25 -46.93 2.25 6.31
CA ALA A 25 -45.88 1.75 5.44
C ALA A 25 -46.24 2.02 3.97
N CYS A 26 -45.59 3.01 3.35
CA CYS A 26 -45.58 3.17 1.91
C CYS A 26 -44.48 2.26 1.34
N LYS A 27 -44.87 1.17 0.67
CA LYS A 27 -43.95 0.38 -0.15
C LYS A 27 -43.54 1.23 -1.35
N ILE A 28 -42.31 1.72 -1.36
CA ILE A 28 -41.68 2.22 -2.58
C ILE A 28 -41.15 0.98 -3.31
N VAL A 29 -41.78 0.67 -4.45
CA VAL A 29 -41.23 -0.25 -5.45
C VAL A 29 -40.49 0.64 -6.45
N ILE A 30 -39.17 0.46 -6.56
CA ILE A 30 -38.39 1.01 -7.66
C ILE A 30 -38.24 -0.10 -8.69
N ASP A 31 -38.87 0.11 -9.84
CA ASP A 31 -38.73 -0.69 -11.06
C ASP A 31 -37.68 -0.02 -11.94
N ASP A 32 -36.43 -0.49 -11.85
CA ASP A 32 -35.37 -0.08 -12.77
C ASP A 32 -35.31 -1.08 -13.93
N GLY A 33 -36.33 -1.01 -14.77
CA GLY A 33 -36.32 -1.63 -16.09
C GLY A 33 -35.28 -1.00 -16.99
N ASN A 34 -34.08 -1.57 -17.06
CA ASN A 34 -33.22 -1.46 -18.25
C ASN A 34 -32.36 -2.72 -18.42
N THR A 35 -32.95 -3.76 -19.00
CA THR A 35 -32.23 -4.95 -19.44
C THR A 35 -31.47 -4.65 -20.73
N VAL A 36 -30.20 -4.28 -20.60
CA VAL A 36 -29.25 -4.39 -21.72
C VAL A 36 -29.05 -5.88 -21.99
N LYS A 37 -29.44 -6.33 -23.18
CA LYS A 37 -29.11 -7.68 -23.67
C LYS A 37 -27.58 -7.77 -23.77
N LYS A 38 -26.98 -8.58 -22.90
CA LYS A 38 -25.57 -8.95 -22.95
C LYS A 38 -25.42 -9.99 -24.06
N ASP A 39 -24.68 -9.66 -25.11
CA ASP A 39 -24.28 -10.63 -26.12
C ASP A 39 -23.41 -11.71 -25.47
N ASP A 40 -23.73 -12.95 -25.81
CA ASP A 40 -23.21 -14.17 -25.25
C ASP A 40 -21.86 -14.50 -25.90
N THR A 41 -20.80 -13.86 -25.40
CA THR A 41 -19.41 -14.32 -25.57
C THR A 41 -18.78 -14.37 -24.20
N GLY A 42 -18.43 -15.57 -23.74
CA GLY A 42 -18.01 -15.90 -22.37
C GLY A 42 -17.14 -14.83 -21.69
N SER A 43 -17.80 -14.06 -20.81
CA SER A 43 -17.18 -13.11 -19.88
C SER A 43 -17.11 -13.83 -18.55
N ASP A 44 -15.90 -14.21 -18.12
CA ASP A 44 -15.66 -14.51 -16.72
C ASP A 44 -16.12 -13.27 -15.94
N THR A 45 -17.22 -13.43 -15.21
CA THR A 45 -17.71 -12.39 -14.31
C THR A 45 -16.64 -12.11 -13.27
N ALA A 46 -16.37 -10.84 -12.97
CA ALA A 46 -15.52 -10.46 -11.84
C ALA A 46 -15.92 -11.27 -10.60
N SER A 47 -15.04 -12.19 -10.20
CA SER A 47 -15.32 -13.15 -9.15
C SER A 47 -14.03 -13.54 -8.46
N CYS A 48 -14.09 -13.56 -7.13
CA CYS A 48 -13.01 -14.08 -6.30
C CYS A 48 -12.90 -15.61 -6.39
N SER A 49 -13.95 -16.30 -6.85
CA SER A 49 -13.95 -17.75 -6.99
C SER A 49 -13.44 -18.21 -8.36
N GLY A 50 -12.97 -19.47 -8.42
CA GLY A 50 -12.45 -20.08 -9.64
C GLY A 50 -10.93 -19.96 -9.77
N THR A 51 -10.34 -20.82 -10.61
CA THR A 51 -8.91 -20.85 -10.91
C THR A 51 -8.63 -20.13 -12.23
N SER A 52 -7.42 -19.58 -12.40
CA SER A 52 -6.94 -19.01 -13.66
C SER A 52 -5.46 -19.32 -13.84
N ASP A 53 -5.02 -19.41 -15.10
CA ASP A 53 -3.61 -19.68 -15.43
C ASP A 53 -2.70 -18.44 -15.28
N GLY A 54 -3.27 -17.30 -14.91
CA GLY A 54 -2.54 -16.04 -14.65
C GLY A 54 -3.33 -15.11 -13.72
N VAL A 55 -2.88 -13.86 -13.60
CA VAL A 55 -3.50 -12.84 -12.74
C VAL A 55 -5.00 -12.68 -13.02
N LYS A 56 -5.82 -12.66 -11.97
CA LYS A 56 -7.27 -12.43 -12.08
C LYS A 56 -7.61 -10.95 -12.13
N TRP A 57 -7.35 -10.33 -13.28
CA TRP A 57 -7.53 -8.89 -13.50
C TRP A 57 -8.95 -8.37 -13.22
N GLU A 58 -9.98 -9.09 -13.66
CA GLU A 58 -11.38 -8.71 -13.41
C GLU A 58 -11.69 -8.65 -11.91
N ALA A 59 -11.19 -9.63 -11.14
CA ALA A 59 -11.34 -9.63 -9.68
C ALA A 59 -10.58 -8.47 -9.04
N LEU A 60 -9.34 -8.18 -9.46
CA LEU A 60 -8.57 -7.05 -8.95
C LEU A 60 -9.28 -5.71 -9.19
N LEU A 61 -9.88 -5.55 -10.38
CA LEU A 61 -10.52 -4.31 -10.80
C LEU A 61 -11.88 -4.08 -10.14
N ALA A 62 -12.65 -5.13 -9.85
CA ALA A 62 -14.03 -4.99 -9.38
C ALA A 62 -14.28 -5.49 -7.95
N GLU A 63 -13.50 -6.45 -7.44
CA GLU A 63 -13.81 -7.17 -6.20
C GLU A 63 -12.85 -6.89 -5.06
N ASN A 64 -13.31 -7.06 -3.82
CA ASN A 64 -12.48 -7.04 -2.62
C ASN A 64 -12.37 -8.47 -2.08
N CYS A 65 -11.48 -9.26 -2.66
CA CYS A 65 -11.45 -10.68 -2.38
C CYS A 65 -11.00 -10.99 -0.95
N PRO A 66 -11.68 -11.92 -0.26
CA PRO A 66 -11.39 -12.23 1.12
C PRO A 66 -10.01 -12.87 1.30
N ASN A 67 -9.57 -13.69 0.34
CA ASN A 67 -8.25 -14.30 0.37
C ASN A 67 -7.34 -13.66 -0.69
N LEU A 68 -6.04 -13.65 -0.41
CA LEU A 68 -5.05 -13.08 -1.33
C LEU A 68 -4.82 -13.99 -2.54
N SER A 69 -4.87 -15.32 -2.34
CA SER A 69 -4.75 -16.30 -3.43
C SER A 69 -5.86 -16.16 -4.48
N ASP A 70 -7.02 -15.60 -4.11
CA ASP A 70 -8.14 -15.36 -5.03
C ASP A 70 -7.75 -14.43 -6.20
N TYR A 71 -6.67 -13.64 -6.09
CA TYR A 71 -6.17 -12.80 -7.19
C TYR A 71 -5.12 -13.48 -8.07
N ASN A 72 -4.58 -14.62 -7.65
CA ASN A 72 -3.49 -15.35 -8.31
C ASN A 72 -2.32 -14.42 -8.68
N LEU A 73 -1.61 -13.88 -7.68
CA LEU A 73 -0.48 -12.95 -7.88
C LEU A 73 0.91 -13.59 -7.66
N PHE A 74 0.99 -14.75 -7.02
CA PHE A 74 2.27 -15.35 -6.60
C PHE A 74 2.49 -16.69 -7.28
N ALA A 75 3.75 -17.02 -7.53
CA ALA A 75 4.11 -18.33 -8.10
C ALA A 75 3.69 -19.47 -7.15
N ASP A 76 3.87 -19.27 -5.85
CA ASP A 76 3.28 -20.08 -4.79
C ASP A 76 2.26 -19.23 -4.01
N PRO A 77 0.96 -19.56 -4.03
CA PRO A 77 -0.07 -18.80 -3.30
C PRO A 77 0.09 -18.86 -1.78
N THR A 78 0.92 -19.76 -1.25
CA THR A 78 1.21 -19.91 0.18
C THR A 78 2.53 -19.25 0.60
N ASP A 79 3.37 -18.89 -0.37
CA ASP A 79 4.66 -18.21 -0.14
C ASP A 79 4.83 -17.00 -1.07
N PRO A 80 4.42 -15.79 -0.62
CA PRO A 80 4.57 -14.57 -1.40
C PRO A 80 6.03 -14.09 -1.53
N THR A 81 6.98 -14.74 -0.86
CA THR A 81 8.42 -14.40 -0.92
C THR A 81 9.14 -15.12 -2.06
N SER A 82 8.54 -16.20 -2.58
CA SER A 82 9.09 -17.02 -3.67
C SER A 82 9.11 -16.32 -5.03
N GLY A 83 8.31 -15.27 -5.20
CA GLY A 83 8.22 -14.48 -6.42
C GLY A 83 6.78 -14.30 -6.92
N PRO A 84 6.58 -13.41 -7.91
CA PRO A 84 5.29 -13.22 -8.53
C PRO A 84 4.99 -14.40 -9.47
N ASN A 85 3.70 -14.61 -9.81
CA ASN A 85 3.38 -15.43 -10.97
C ASN A 85 3.69 -14.69 -12.29
N SER A 86 3.32 -15.30 -13.43
CA SER A 86 3.48 -14.67 -14.73
C SER A 86 2.76 -13.31 -14.79
N GLY A 87 3.52 -12.28 -15.17
CA GLY A 87 3.02 -10.90 -15.33
C GLY A 87 3.41 -9.92 -14.22
N GLY A 88 4.05 -10.40 -13.14
CA GLY A 88 4.63 -9.54 -12.12
C GLY A 88 6.12 -9.30 -12.34
N LEU A 89 6.59 -8.08 -12.07
CA LEU A 89 7.99 -7.71 -12.06
C LEU A 89 8.47 -7.47 -10.63
N PRO A 90 9.50 -8.18 -10.14
CA PRO A 90 10.09 -7.86 -8.86
C PRO A 90 10.89 -6.54 -8.93
N TYR A 91 10.99 -5.86 -7.80
CA TYR A 91 11.81 -4.65 -7.69
C TYR A 91 12.21 -4.35 -6.25
N ASP A 92 13.24 -3.51 -6.11
CA ASP A 92 13.67 -2.97 -4.82
C ASP A 92 14.02 -1.47 -4.93
N LEU A 93 14.16 -0.83 -3.78
CA LEU A 93 14.46 0.60 -3.66
C LEU A 93 15.86 0.81 -3.09
N THR A 94 16.58 1.84 -3.54
CA THR A 94 17.89 2.21 -2.97
C THR A 94 17.84 2.47 -1.47
N THR A 95 16.79 3.14 -1.00
CA THR A 95 16.44 3.26 0.43
C THR A 95 14.96 2.94 0.60
N ALA A 96 14.65 2.05 1.53
CA ALA A 96 13.29 1.62 1.81
C ALA A 96 12.68 2.33 3.02
N LEU A 97 11.33 2.40 3.05
CA LEU A 97 10.59 2.67 4.27
C LEU A 97 11.03 1.69 5.37
N PHE A 98 11.44 2.19 6.53
CA PHE A 98 11.74 1.39 7.70
C PHE A 98 10.45 0.82 8.30
N THR A 99 10.47 -0.43 8.74
CA THR A 99 9.28 -1.11 9.28
C THR A 99 9.74 -2.21 10.24
N ASP A 100 10.21 -1.80 11.42
CA ASP A 100 10.61 -2.69 12.52
C ASP A 100 11.54 -3.84 12.06
N TYR A 101 12.57 -3.50 11.29
CA TYR A 101 13.54 -4.44 10.71
C TYR A 101 12.97 -5.51 9.76
N SER A 102 11.71 -5.40 9.34
CA SER A 102 11.09 -6.36 8.43
C SER A 102 11.78 -6.36 7.05
N SER A 103 11.97 -7.55 6.50
CA SER A 103 12.24 -7.75 5.08
C SER A 103 11.03 -7.36 4.24
N LYS A 104 11.28 -6.94 3.00
CA LYS A 104 10.26 -6.41 2.08
C LYS A 104 10.44 -7.03 0.71
N TYR A 105 9.42 -7.72 0.24
CA TYR A 105 9.34 -8.28 -1.10
C TYR A 105 8.35 -7.44 -1.89
N ARG A 106 8.73 -6.97 -3.08
CA ARG A 106 7.89 -6.06 -3.86
C ARG A 106 7.77 -6.55 -5.28
N TYR A 107 6.55 -6.45 -5.78
CA TYR A 107 6.22 -6.79 -7.15
C TYR A 107 5.32 -5.70 -7.72
N VAL A 108 5.43 -5.47 -9.03
CA VAL A 108 4.48 -4.64 -9.78
C VAL A 108 3.87 -5.48 -10.89
N PHE A 109 2.55 -5.41 -11.01
CA PHE A 109 1.79 -6.01 -12.10
C PHE A 109 1.22 -4.88 -12.92
N ILE A 110 1.61 -4.78 -14.19
CA ILE A 110 1.05 -3.83 -15.16
C ILE A 110 0.31 -4.65 -16.21
N PRO A 111 -0.96 -4.33 -16.53
CA PRO A 111 -1.74 -5.07 -17.51
C PRO A 111 -1.01 -5.32 -18.83
N GLU A 112 -1.39 -6.37 -19.53
CA GLU A 112 -0.76 -6.71 -20.79
C GLU A 112 -1.05 -5.64 -21.86
N GLY A 113 -0.03 -5.28 -22.63
CA GLY A 113 -0.10 -4.17 -23.60
C GLY A 113 -0.04 -2.76 -23.00
N GLU A 114 -0.10 -2.61 -21.67
CA GLU A 114 -0.03 -1.33 -20.96
C GLU A 114 1.37 -1.05 -20.43
N GLN A 115 1.69 0.24 -20.22
CA GLN A 115 3.02 0.69 -19.81
C GLN A 115 2.92 1.81 -18.77
N ALA A 116 3.81 1.80 -17.78
CA ALA A 116 4.02 2.97 -16.94
C ALA A 116 4.77 4.07 -17.71
N SER A 117 4.55 5.33 -17.35
CA SER A 117 5.30 6.47 -17.87
C SER A 117 6.30 6.99 -16.85
N TYR A 118 7.51 7.31 -17.33
CA TYR A 118 8.56 7.92 -16.54
C TYR A 118 8.10 9.23 -15.90
N SER A 119 8.50 9.43 -14.65
CA SER A 119 8.35 10.68 -13.91
C SER A 119 9.69 11.03 -13.29
N GLN A 120 10.18 12.24 -13.55
CA GLN A 120 11.45 12.71 -13.00
C GLN A 120 11.33 13.00 -11.50
N THR A 121 10.17 13.50 -11.06
CA THR A 121 10.02 14.09 -9.73
C THR A 121 9.11 13.29 -8.81
N GLU A 122 8.16 12.55 -9.36
CA GLU A 122 7.17 11.80 -8.61
C GLU A 122 7.32 10.30 -8.85
N ALA A 123 6.44 9.52 -8.23
CA ALA A 123 6.31 8.12 -8.62
C ALA A 123 6.00 8.00 -10.12
N LEU A 124 6.43 6.90 -10.72
CA LEU A 124 6.08 6.55 -12.09
C LEU A 124 4.56 6.61 -12.27
N ASP A 125 4.11 7.04 -13.43
CA ASP A 125 2.69 7.13 -13.72
C ASP A 125 2.21 5.79 -14.25
N PHE A 126 1.45 5.07 -13.44
CA PHE A 126 0.99 3.72 -13.76
C PHE A 126 -0.41 3.74 -14.36
N PRO A 127 -0.69 2.92 -15.38
CA PRO A 127 -2.02 2.82 -15.99
C PRO A 127 -3.02 2.15 -15.04
N VAL A 128 -4.32 2.36 -15.29
CA VAL A 128 -5.40 1.63 -14.61
C VAL A 128 -5.20 0.13 -14.81
N GLY A 129 -5.49 -0.64 -13.76
CA GLY A 129 -5.21 -2.08 -13.67
C GLY A 129 -3.89 -2.41 -12.99
N THR A 130 -2.98 -1.45 -12.83
CA THR A 130 -1.71 -1.71 -12.14
C THR A 130 -1.92 -2.15 -10.69
N VAL A 131 -1.16 -3.15 -10.24
CA VAL A 131 -1.09 -3.56 -8.83
C VAL A 131 0.34 -3.42 -8.32
N ILE A 132 0.51 -2.65 -7.25
CA ILE A 132 1.76 -2.63 -6.47
C ILE A 132 1.59 -3.54 -5.26
N VAL A 133 2.43 -4.56 -5.17
CA VAL A 133 2.43 -5.55 -4.10
C VAL A 133 3.62 -5.29 -3.19
N LYS A 134 3.38 -5.34 -1.88
CA LYS A 134 4.44 -5.31 -0.87
C LYS A 134 4.16 -6.31 0.23
N THR A 135 5.01 -7.31 0.36
CA THR A 135 4.97 -8.30 1.44
C THR A 135 6.02 -7.96 2.49
N PHE A 136 5.61 -8.01 3.75
CA PHE A 136 6.46 -7.77 4.91
C PHE A 136 6.63 -9.07 5.68
N ALA A 137 7.89 -9.42 5.93
CA ALA A 137 8.24 -10.64 6.65
C ALA A 137 9.30 -10.31 7.72
N MET A 138 9.16 -10.89 8.90
CA MET A 138 10.14 -10.78 9.98
C MET A 138 11.19 -11.87 9.82
N PRO A 139 12.47 -11.54 9.66
CA PRO A 139 13.55 -12.52 9.72
C PRO A 139 13.65 -13.15 11.12
N GLU A 140 14.07 -14.42 11.20
CA GLU A 140 14.47 -15.01 12.49
C GLU A 140 15.63 -14.25 13.15
N ASN A 141 16.53 -13.69 12.33
CA ASN A 141 17.57 -12.77 12.75
C ASN A 141 17.58 -11.53 11.87
N THR A 142 17.21 -10.38 12.43
CA THR A 142 17.10 -9.12 11.70
C THR A 142 18.45 -8.56 11.22
N ALA A 143 19.56 -8.96 11.85
CA ALA A 143 20.93 -8.61 11.46
C ALA A 143 21.54 -9.60 10.43
N PHE A 144 20.95 -10.79 10.28
CA PHE A 144 21.35 -11.79 9.29
C PHE A 144 20.10 -12.39 8.63
N ARG A 145 19.71 -11.80 7.49
CA ARG A 145 18.40 -12.03 6.88
C ARG A 145 18.34 -13.23 5.94
N ASP A 146 19.46 -13.93 5.74
CA ASP A 146 19.50 -15.18 5.00
C ASP A 146 18.99 -16.29 5.91
N GLY A 147 17.76 -16.76 5.69
CA GLY A 147 17.15 -17.80 6.51
C GLY A 147 15.64 -17.80 6.46
N ALA A 148 15.04 -18.46 7.45
CA ALA A 148 13.59 -18.49 7.57
C ALA A 148 13.06 -17.11 7.98
N VAL A 149 11.86 -16.82 7.47
CA VAL A 149 11.14 -15.59 7.74
C VAL A 149 9.72 -15.92 8.16
N ARG A 150 9.17 -15.14 9.08
CA ARG A 150 7.74 -15.12 9.39
C ARG A 150 7.07 -14.10 8.49
N VAL A 151 6.34 -14.55 7.46
CA VAL A 151 5.49 -13.65 6.67
C VAL A 151 4.36 -13.12 7.55
N ILE A 152 4.15 -11.80 7.55
CA ILE A 152 3.18 -11.12 8.43
C ILE A 152 2.02 -10.56 7.62
N GLU A 153 2.33 -9.78 6.59
CA GLU A 153 1.31 -9.08 5.79
C GLU A 153 1.73 -8.93 4.32
N THR A 154 0.72 -8.80 3.46
CA THR A 154 0.85 -8.34 2.09
C THR A 154 -0.08 -7.16 1.87
N ARG A 155 0.45 -6.03 1.42
CA ARG A 155 -0.33 -4.85 1.04
C ARG A 155 -0.43 -4.77 -0.48
N LEU A 156 -1.64 -4.66 -0.99
CA LEU A 156 -1.90 -4.32 -2.38
C LEU A 156 -2.29 -2.85 -2.47
N LEU A 157 -1.71 -2.12 -3.43
CA LEU A 157 -2.27 -0.90 -3.98
C LEU A 157 -2.74 -1.21 -5.40
N ILE A 158 -4.05 -1.17 -5.62
CA ILE A 158 -4.66 -1.53 -6.91
C ILE A 158 -5.14 -0.24 -7.57
N HIS A 159 -4.70 0.05 -8.79
CA HIS A 159 -5.13 1.21 -9.56
C HIS A 159 -6.43 0.87 -10.29
N ARG A 160 -7.58 1.30 -9.77
CA ARG A 160 -8.89 1.13 -10.42
C ARG A 160 -9.26 2.39 -11.21
N ALA A 161 -10.35 2.31 -11.97
CA ALA A 161 -10.87 3.45 -12.73
C ALA A 161 -11.11 4.71 -11.86
N ASP A 162 -11.55 4.51 -10.61
CA ASP A 162 -11.79 5.59 -9.64
C ASP A 162 -10.54 6.00 -8.84
N GLY A 163 -9.38 5.40 -9.15
CA GLY A 163 -8.09 5.68 -8.50
C GLY A 163 -7.52 4.51 -7.70
N TRP A 164 -6.48 4.79 -6.93
CA TRP A 164 -5.76 3.79 -6.15
C TRP A 164 -6.54 3.36 -4.90
N VAL A 165 -6.62 2.05 -4.68
CA VAL A 165 -7.25 1.47 -3.50
C VAL A 165 -6.28 0.54 -2.75
N GLY A 166 -6.16 0.75 -1.44
CA GLY A 166 -5.32 -0.08 -0.57
C GLY A 166 -6.06 -1.28 -0.01
N ARG A 167 -5.41 -2.46 -0.06
CA ARG A 167 -5.93 -3.72 0.51
C ARG A 167 -4.82 -4.41 1.33
N PRO A 168 -4.83 -4.28 2.66
CA PRO A 168 -3.93 -5.03 3.53
C PRO A 168 -4.46 -6.46 3.75
N TYR A 169 -3.57 -7.44 3.67
CA TYR A 169 -3.83 -8.85 3.94
C TYR A 169 -2.88 -9.35 5.04
N VAL A 170 -3.36 -10.21 5.94
CA VAL A 170 -2.58 -10.78 7.05
C VAL A 170 -2.40 -12.28 6.91
N TRP A 171 -1.20 -12.77 7.23
CA TRP A 171 -0.79 -14.19 7.18
C TRP A 171 -0.85 -14.87 8.55
N PHE A 172 -1.79 -14.43 9.37
CA PHE A 172 -2.02 -14.96 10.71
C PHE A 172 -3.51 -14.99 11.08
N ASP A 173 -3.88 -15.94 11.94
CA ASP A 173 -5.22 -16.03 12.51
C ASP A 173 -5.41 -15.09 13.71
N THR A 174 -6.59 -15.13 14.33
CA THR A 174 -6.93 -14.28 15.49
C THR A 174 -6.08 -14.54 16.73
N GLU A 175 -5.42 -15.70 16.79
CA GLU A 175 -4.53 -16.15 17.84
C GLU A 175 -3.05 -15.89 17.49
N GLY A 176 -2.76 -15.36 16.29
CA GLY A 176 -1.41 -15.05 15.82
C GLY A 176 -0.69 -16.21 15.10
N ASN A 177 -1.34 -17.37 14.93
CA ASN A 177 -0.72 -18.52 14.27
C ASN A 177 -0.61 -18.29 12.75
N PRO A 178 0.42 -18.83 12.09
CA PRO A 178 0.54 -18.78 10.63
C PRO A 178 -0.64 -19.40 9.89
N THR A 179 -1.00 -18.80 8.76
CA THR A 179 -2.01 -19.32 7.83
C THR A 179 -1.38 -19.61 6.46
N ASN A 180 -1.98 -20.53 5.70
CA ASN A 180 -1.52 -20.87 4.34
C ASN A 180 -2.01 -19.89 3.26
N ASP A 181 -2.86 -18.94 3.64
CA ASP A 181 -3.34 -17.88 2.76
C ASP A 181 -3.57 -16.63 3.61
N ALA A 182 -3.43 -15.47 2.99
CA ALA A 182 -3.61 -14.20 3.66
C ALA A 182 -5.07 -13.76 3.58
N ARG A 183 -5.59 -13.21 4.68
CA ARG A 183 -6.97 -12.70 4.74
C ARG A 183 -7.02 -11.19 4.70
N LEU A 184 -7.98 -10.64 3.97
CA LEU A 184 -8.21 -9.20 3.89
C LEU A 184 -8.49 -8.63 5.29
N ALA A 185 -7.68 -7.68 5.72
CA ALA A 185 -7.71 -7.11 7.07
C ALA A 185 -7.99 -5.60 7.03
N ILE A 186 -9.21 -5.21 6.66
CA ILE A 186 -9.59 -3.78 6.48
C ILE A 186 -9.27 -2.91 7.71
N THR A 187 -9.45 -3.46 8.91
CA THR A 187 -9.19 -2.80 10.19
C THR A 187 -7.74 -2.88 10.64
N GLY A 188 -6.85 -3.49 9.85
CA GLY A 188 -5.48 -3.79 10.24
C GLY A 188 -5.39 -5.01 11.15
N GLY A 189 -4.28 -5.15 11.86
CA GLY A 189 -4.00 -6.28 12.73
C GLY A 189 -2.80 -6.01 13.64
N LYS A 190 -2.62 -6.87 14.64
CA LYS A 190 -1.47 -6.85 15.54
C LYS A 190 -0.94 -8.27 15.68
N LEU A 191 0.38 -8.39 15.74
CA LEU A 191 1.05 -9.67 15.93
C LEU A 191 2.25 -9.47 16.84
N ASP A 192 2.26 -10.17 17.97
CA ASP A 192 3.43 -10.26 18.83
C ASP A 192 4.42 -11.26 18.24
N LEU A 193 5.69 -10.85 18.14
CA LEU A 193 6.77 -11.61 17.54
C LEU A 193 8.00 -11.56 18.44
N THR A 194 8.79 -12.62 18.40
CA THR A 194 10.16 -12.63 18.93
C THR A 194 11.12 -12.92 17.79
N THR A 195 12.18 -12.12 17.66
CA THR A 195 13.27 -12.29 16.70
C THR A 195 14.62 -12.14 17.41
N THR A 196 15.71 -12.33 16.69
CA THR A 196 17.07 -11.98 17.14
C THR A 196 17.56 -10.73 16.43
N HIS A 197 18.27 -9.86 17.14
CA HIS A 197 19.01 -8.74 16.58
C HIS A 197 20.37 -8.67 17.24
N GLU A 198 21.45 -8.73 16.44
CA GLU A 198 22.84 -8.65 16.94
C GLU A 198 23.15 -9.63 18.11
N GLY A 199 22.55 -10.82 18.06
CA GLY A 199 22.74 -11.87 19.06
C GLY A 199 21.86 -11.76 20.31
N ALA A 200 20.98 -10.76 20.41
CA ALA A 200 20.02 -10.60 21.49
C ALA A 200 18.59 -10.91 21.02
N ALA A 201 17.78 -11.52 21.89
CA ALA A 201 16.34 -11.67 21.64
C ALA A 201 15.65 -10.30 21.67
N MET A 202 14.70 -10.09 20.76
CA MET A 202 13.95 -8.86 20.57
C MET A 202 12.48 -9.20 20.40
N ASP A 203 11.65 -8.69 21.30
CA ASP A 203 10.19 -8.79 21.21
C ASP A 203 9.62 -7.55 20.49
N ILE A 204 8.70 -7.78 19.56
CA ILE A 204 8.10 -6.75 18.70
C ILE A 204 6.58 -6.94 18.69
N GLU A 205 5.81 -5.90 19.03
CA GLU A 205 4.38 -5.82 18.69
C GLU A 205 4.26 -5.23 17.28
N TYR A 206 4.14 -6.09 16.26
CA TYR A 206 4.04 -5.63 14.87
C TYR A 206 2.62 -5.14 14.58
N ALA A 207 2.48 -3.91 14.07
CA ALA A 207 1.20 -3.31 13.72
C ALA A 207 0.97 -3.29 12.20
N VAL A 208 -0.04 -4.02 11.74
CA VAL A 208 -0.55 -3.95 10.38
C VAL A 208 -1.54 -2.78 10.29
N PRO A 209 -1.31 -1.77 9.44
CA PRO A 209 -2.18 -0.62 9.34
C PRO A 209 -3.54 -0.96 8.73
N SER A 210 -4.58 -0.32 9.23
CA SER A 210 -5.91 -0.32 8.61
C SER A 210 -5.91 0.41 7.27
N VAL A 211 -6.95 0.17 6.45
CA VAL A 211 -7.14 0.90 5.18
C VAL A 211 -7.16 2.41 5.40
N THR A 212 -7.81 2.90 6.46
CA THR A 212 -7.84 4.33 6.78
C THR A 212 -6.44 4.89 7.08
N GLN A 213 -5.60 4.14 7.80
CA GLN A 213 -4.22 4.53 8.07
C GLN A 213 -3.36 4.49 6.80
N CYS A 214 -3.55 3.53 5.91
CA CYS A 214 -2.90 3.51 4.60
C CYS A 214 -3.27 4.76 3.79
N THR A 215 -4.56 5.11 3.76
CA THR A 215 -5.08 6.29 3.06
C THR A 215 -4.53 7.60 3.62
N ALA A 216 -4.20 7.67 4.91
CA ALA A 216 -3.62 8.87 5.52
C ALA A 216 -2.26 9.26 4.91
N CYS A 217 -1.43 8.29 4.53
CA CYS A 217 -0.14 8.55 3.89
C CYS A 217 -0.26 8.61 2.35
N HIS A 218 -1.20 7.86 1.77
CA HIS A 218 -1.35 7.76 0.32
C HIS A 218 -2.27 8.82 -0.29
N ASN A 219 -2.91 9.69 0.51
CA ASN A 219 -3.73 10.78 0.01
C ASN A 219 -2.94 12.06 -0.19
N ILE A 220 -3.16 12.69 -1.34
CA ILE A 220 -2.52 13.94 -1.74
C ILE A 220 -3.57 14.91 -2.29
N VAL A 221 -3.48 16.19 -1.96
CA VAL A 221 -4.38 17.22 -2.50
C VAL A 221 -3.65 17.93 -3.65
N PRO A 222 -4.05 17.77 -4.92
CA PRO A 222 -3.37 18.44 -6.03
C PRO A 222 -3.47 19.97 -5.91
N LEU A 223 -2.36 20.70 -6.05
CA LEU A 223 -2.37 22.17 -6.08
C LEU A 223 -2.73 22.75 -7.44
N VAL A 224 -2.68 21.92 -8.49
CA VAL A 224 -2.85 22.32 -9.89
C VAL A 224 -4.30 22.59 -10.29
N ASP A 225 -5.27 22.25 -9.43
CA ASP A 225 -6.68 22.61 -9.64
C ASP A 225 -7.01 23.94 -8.92
N PRO A 226 -7.31 25.03 -9.64
CA PRO A 226 -7.57 26.35 -9.04
C PRO A 226 -8.93 26.45 -8.33
N GLY A 227 -9.76 25.40 -8.36
CA GLY A 227 -11.06 25.38 -7.71
C GLY A 227 -11.02 25.41 -6.17
N PRO A 228 -12.11 25.87 -5.51
CA PRO A 228 -12.25 25.84 -4.05
C PRO A 228 -12.41 24.42 -3.49
N GLU A 229 -12.77 23.46 -4.35
CA GLU A 229 -12.87 22.04 -4.02
C GLU A 229 -11.71 21.30 -4.70
N ARG A 230 -10.79 20.77 -3.90
CA ARG A 230 -9.67 19.94 -4.38
C ARG A 230 -9.81 18.57 -3.74
N PRO A 231 -10.52 17.62 -4.37
CA PRO A 231 -10.63 16.29 -3.80
C PRO A 231 -9.22 15.68 -3.68
N PRO A 232 -8.89 15.05 -2.55
CA PRO A 232 -7.66 14.31 -2.43
C PRO A 232 -7.67 13.14 -3.42
N ILE A 233 -6.53 12.90 -4.07
CA ILE A 233 -6.31 11.71 -4.89
C ILE A 233 -5.34 10.79 -4.15
N ALA A 234 -5.48 9.48 -4.36
CA ALA A 234 -4.51 8.53 -3.86
C ALA A 234 -3.30 8.45 -4.81
N LYS A 235 -2.07 8.44 -4.28
CA LYS A 235 -0.82 8.26 -5.04
C LYS A 235 0.08 7.24 -4.37
N VAL A 236 0.81 6.47 -5.17
CA VAL A 236 1.90 5.61 -4.70
C VAL A 236 3.10 6.48 -4.29
N ILE A 237 3.89 6.00 -3.32
CA ILE A 237 5.00 6.77 -2.73
C ILE A 237 6.37 6.28 -3.23
N GLY A 238 6.60 4.97 -3.16
CA GLY A 238 7.94 4.37 -3.31
C GLY A 238 8.48 4.21 -4.73
N PRO A 239 7.68 3.80 -5.75
CA PRO A 239 8.19 3.58 -7.11
C PRO A 239 8.52 4.88 -7.87
N LYS A 240 9.49 5.66 -7.37
CA LYS A 240 10.06 6.83 -8.04
C LYS A 240 11.32 6.43 -8.78
N ALA A 241 11.58 7.07 -9.93
CA ALA A 241 12.76 6.78 -10.74
C ALA A 241 14.05 6.82 -9.92
N ARG A 242 14.21 7.79 -9.02
CA ARG A 242 15.42 7.93 -8.18
C ARG A 242 15.68 6.78 -7.21
N TYR A 243 14.63 6.09 -6.73
CA TYR A 243 14.78 4.93 -5.87
C TYR A 243 14.94 3.63 -6.66
N LEU A 244 14.41 3.59 -7.88
CA LEU A 244 14.53 2.45 -8.80
C LEU A 244 15.85 2.46 -9.58
N ASN A 245 16.57 3.59 -9.62
CA ASN A 245 17.85 3.75 -10.33
C ASN A 245 19.01 3.03 -9.61
N LYS A 246 18.91 1.70 -9.53
CA LYS A 246 19.93 0.76 -9.08
C LYS A 246 19.79 -0.54 -9.87
N ASP A 247 20.85 -1.34 -9.85
CA ASP A 247 20.81 -2.68 -10.42
C ASP A 247 19.99 -3.61 -9.54
N TYR A 248 19.31 -4.54 -10.20
CA TYR A 248 18.54 -5.63 -9.58
C TYR A 248 18.88 -6.93 -10.30
N ASP A 249 18.91 -8.03 -9.55
CA ASP A 249 19.14 -9.37 -10.08
C ASP A 249 17.79 -10.01 -10.42
N TYR A 250 17.49 -10.12 -11.72
CA TYR A 250 16.28 -10.75 -12.24
C TYR A 250 16.44 -12.27 -12.40
N GLY A 251 17.57 -12.84 -11.99
CA GLY A 251 17.90 -14.26 -12.02
C GLY A 251 18.65 -14.68 -13.28
N ASP A 252 18.25 -14.18 -14.45
CA ASP A 252 18.93 -14.38 -15.73
C ASP A 252 19.84 -13.21 -16.12
N VAL A 253 19.52 -12.01 -15.64
CA VAL A 253 20.27 -10.77 -15.87
C VAL A 253 20.35 -9.91 -14.60
N ILE A 254 21.51 -9.28 -14.40
CA ILE A 254 21.67 -8.18 -13.45
C ILE A 254 21.73 -6.90 -14.27
N GLU A 255 20.73 -6.02 -14.10
CA GLU A 255 20.68 -4.74 -14.80
C GLU A 255 19.92 -3.68 -13.99
N ASN A 256 20.07 -2.41 -14.39
CA ASN A 256 19.33 -1.31 -13.80
C ASN A 256 17.82 -1.50 -13.99
N GLN A 257 17.03 -1.33 -12.93
CA GLN A 257 15.60 -1.62 -12.96
C GLN A 257 14.83 -0.75 -13.98
N LEU A 258 15.21 0.52 -14.16
CA LEU A 258 14.57 1.39 -15.16
C LEU A 258 14.88 0.92 -16.58
N THR A 259 16.10 0.44 -16.82
CA THR A 259 16.49 -0.18 -18.08
C THR A 259 15.71 -1.47 -18.33
N HIS A 260 15.68 -2.37 -17.34
CA HIS A 260 14.94 -3.64 -17.43
C HIS A 260 13.48 -3.38 -17.78
N TRP A 261 12.80 -2.53 -17.00
CA TRP A 261 11.38 -2.23 -17.18
C TRP A 261 11.09 -1.62 -18.56
N SER A 262 12.01 -0.83 -19.11
CA SER A 262 11.87 -0.31 -20.47
C SER A 262 12.08 -1.39 -21.53
N ASN A 263 13.09 -2.24 -21.37
CA ASN A 263 13.40 -3.34 -22.29
C ASN A 263 12.27 -4.37 -22.40
N VAL A 264 11.63 -4.70 -21.27
CA VAL A 264 10.47 -5.62 -21.23
C VAL A 264 9.16 -4.93 -21.58
N GLY A 265 9.20 -3.67 -22.03
CA GLY A 265 8.04 -2.93 -22.52
C GLY A 265 7.05 -2.52 -21.45
N LYS A 266 7.47 -2.39 -20.18
CA LYS A 266 6.61 -1.99 -19.05
C LYS A 266 6.82 -0.55 -18.57
N LEU A 267 7.84 0.13 -19.08
CA LEU A 267 8.13 1.54 -18.80
C LEU A 267 8.54 2.31 -20.06
N VAL A 268 7.94 3.48 -20.26
CA VAL A 268 8.27 4.40 -21.37
C VAL A 268 8.72 5.77 -20.89
N GLY A 269 9.42 6.50 -21.77
CA GLY A 269 9.86 7.87 -21.51
C GLY A 269 11.09 7.99 -20.61
N VAL A 270 11.79 6.89 -20.33
CA VAL A 270 13.07 6.92 -19.61
C VAL A 270 14.09 7.74 -20.41
N PRO A 271 14.77 8.73 -19.81
CA PRO A 271 15.82 9.48 -20.50
C PRO A 271 16.91 8.57 -21.05
N ALA A 272 17.35 8.83 -22.30
CA ALA A 272 18.44 8.08 -22.91
C ALA A 272 19.79 8.31 -22.19
N ASP A 273 19.98 9.51 -21.62
CA ASP A 273 21.11 9.79 -20.73
C ASP A 273 20.74 9.41 -19.30
N PHE A 274 21.17 8.22 -18.86
CA PHE A 274 20.93 7.73 -17.51
C PHE A 274 21.61 8.59 -16.43
N ASN A 275 22.63 9.39 -16.76
CA ASN A 275 23.24 10.31 -15.81
C ASN A 275 22.30 11.47 -15.45
N ALA A 276 21.28 11.74 -16.27
CA ALA A 276 20.26 12.74 -15.98
C ALA A 276 19.19 12.23 -14.99
N ILE A 277 19.17 10.93 -14.70
CA ILE A 277 18.27 10.32 -13.73
C ILE A 277 18.96 10.36 -12.37
N GLU A 278 18.41 11.16 -11.46
CA GLU A 278 18.92 11.22 -10.09
C GLU A 278 18.89 9.82 -9.46
N LYS A 279 19.92 9.46 -8.68
CA LYS A 279 19.94 8.26 -7.85
C LYS A 279 19.85 8.68 -6.39
N ALA A 280 18.81 8.22 -5.70
CA ALA A 280 18.71 8.43 -4.26
C ALA A 280 19.84 7.68 -3.54
N PRO A 281 20.37 8.22 -2.42
CA PRO A 281 21.37 7.53 -1.61
C PRO A 281 20.94 6.10 -1.29
N GLU A 282 21.89 5.18 -1.27
CA GLU A 282 21.65 3.81 -0.86
C GLU A 282 21.85 3.70 0.65
N PHE A 283 20.81 3.22 1.34
CA PHE A 283 20.83 3.03 2.78
C PHE A 283 19.88 1.90 3.17
N SER A 284 20.35 1.06 4.08
CA SER A 284 19.53 0.06 4.76
C SER A 284 19.85 0.06 6.25
N ASP A 285 18.96 -0.53 7.03
CA ASP A 285 19.15 -0.77 8.46
C ASP A 285 20.24 -1.81 8.78
N LEU A 286 20.92 -2.37 7.76
CA LEU A 286 22.14 -3.18 7.90
C LEU A 286 23.42 -2.35 7.71
N THR A 287 23.30 -1.07 7.38
CA THR A 287 24.46 -0.18 7.19
C THR A 287 25.09 0.15 8.53
N ASP A 288 26.37 -0.16 8.71
CA ASP A 288 27.13 0.25 9.91
C ASP A 288 27.43 1.75 9.87
N VAL A 289 26.55 2.53 10.48
CA VAL A 289 26.66 3.99 10.57
C VAL A 289 27.91 4.42 11.33
N SER A 290 28.44 3.59 12.24
CA SER A 290 29.62 3.94 13.05
C SER A 290 30.92 3.94 12.23
N ALA A 291 30.92 3.25 11.08
CA ALA A 291 32.03 3.21 10.14
C ALA A 291 31.98 4.32 9.07
N MET A 292 30.92 5.13 9.06
CA MET A 292 30.71 6.18 8.05
C MET A 292 31.38 7.50 8.45
N SER A 293 31.81 8.28 7.45
CA SER A 293 32.22 9.67 7.68
C SER A 293 31.00 10.56 7.96
N ASP A 294 31.18 11.70 8.63
CA ASP A 294 30.09 12.67 8.86
C ASP A 294 29.36 13.09 7.57
N ALA A 295 30.10 13.20 6.46
CA ALA A 295 29.54 13.54 5.16
C ALA A 295 28.65 12.41 4.61
N ASP A 296 29.07 11.16 4.75
CA ASP A 296 28.30 10.00 4.30
C ASP A 296 27.04 9.81 5.17
N VAL A 297 27.17 10.01 6.49
CA VAL A 297 26.02 9.99 7.41
C VAL A 297 24.98 11.03 7.00
N ALA A 298 25.41 12.25 6.67
CA ALA A 298 24.51 13.30 6.21
C ALA A 298 23.80 12.93 4.90
N ILE A 299 24.47 12.23 3.98
CA ILE A 299 23.88 11.75 2.71
C ILE A 299 22.85 10.64 2.98
N ALA A 300 23.20 9.63 3.78
CA ALA A 300 22.29 8.54 4.14
C ALA A 300 21.07 9.06 4.91
N ALA A 301 21.26 10.00 5.84
CA ALA A 301 20.17 10.61 6.59
C ALA A 301 19.17 11.32 5.66
N LYS A 302 19.64 11.99 4.59
CA LYS A 302 18.73 12.59 3.59
C LYS A 302 17.90 11.53 2.87
N GLY A 303 18.52 10.44 2.41
CA GLY A 303 17.80 9.34 1.76
C GLY A 303 16.76 8.70 2.69
N TYR A 304 17.13 8.48 3.95
CA TYR A 304 16.23 7.95 4.97
C TYR A 304 15.04 8.88 5.22
N LEU A 305 15.29 10.19 5.43
CA LEU A 305 14.23 11.17 5.67
C LEU A 305 13.35 11.39 4.45
N ASP A 306 13.89 11.29 3.23
CA ASP A 306 13.13 11.46 2.00
C ASP A 306 12.06 10.37 1.87
N ILE A 307 12.44 9.09 1.91
CA ILE A 307 11.47 8.00 1.76
C ILE A 307 10.54 7.86 2.98
N ASN A 308 11.05 8.08 4.21
CA ASN A 308 10.28 7.86 5.44
C ASN A 308 9.45 9.08 5.88
N CYS A 309 9.79 10.31 5.45
CA CYS A 309 9.18 11.53 5.99
C CYS A 309 8.71 12.53 4.92
N ALA A 310 9.44 12.71 3.81
CA ALA A 310 9.20 13.82 2.89
C ALA A 310 7.87 13.73 2.12
N HIS A 311 7.25 12.56 2.04
CA HIS A 311 5.90 12.41 1.47
C HIS A 311 4.84 13.18 2.26
N CYS A 312 5.02 13.34 3.59
CA CYS A 312 4.17 14.18 4.46
C CYS A 312 4.79 15.56 4.72
N HIS A 313 6.12 15.65 4.85
CA HIS A 313 6.84 16.87 5.19
C HIS A 313 7.43 17.57 3.96
N ARG A 314 6.56 18.12 3.12
CA ARG A 314 6.96 18.87 1.93
C ARG A 314 6.37 20.28 1.94
N ALA A 315 7.09 21.22 1.34
CA ALA A 315 6.80 22.67 1.40
C ALA A 315 5.37 23.02 0.94
N ASN A 316 4.77 22.17 0.11
CA ASN A 316 3.40 22.26 -0.32
C ASN A 316 2.77 20.88 -0.14
N LEU A 317 1.74 20.73 0.69
CA LEU A 317 1.00 19.46 0.85
C LEU A 317 0.30 18.99 -0.45
N GLY A 318 0.51 19.65 -1.60
CA GLY A 318 0.14 19.16 -2.92
C GLY A 318 1.31 19.03 -3.89
N LEU A 319 1.05 18.61 -5.13
CA LEU A 319 2.05 18.35 -6.17
C LEU A 319 2.47 19.66 -6.89
N PRO A 320 3.60 20.33 -6.59
CA PRO A 320 4.19 21.31 -7.50
C PRO A 320 4.87 20.58 -8.67
N GLN A 321 5.02 21.26 -9.81
CA GLN A 321 5.52 20.69 -11.07
C GLN A 321 6.99 20.18 -11.02
N SER A 322 7.71 20.38 -9.91
CA SER A 322 9.17 20.22 -9.84
C SER A 322 9.73 19.58 -8.56
N TYR A 323 8.90 19.01 -7.66
CA TYR A 323 9.43 18.45 -6.40
C TYR A 323 9.87 16.99 -6.55
N GLY A 324 11.18 16.77 -6.67
CA GLY A 324 11.81 15.44 -6.81
C GLY A 324 12.13 14.71 -5.50
N GLY A 325 11.70 15.25 -4.35
CA GLY A 325 12.24 14.87 -3.03
C GLY A 325 13.41 15.77 -2.62
N ALA A 326 14.00 15.49 -1.45
CA ALA A 326 15.17 16.22 -0.93
C ALA A 326 16.51 15.71 -1.49
#